data_AF-A0A9D4QTP6-F1
#
_entry.id   AF-A0A9D4QTP6-F1
#
_cell.length_a   1.000
_cell.length_b   1.000
_cell.length_c   1.000
_cell.angle_alpha   90.00
_cell.angle_beta   90.00
_cell.angle_gamma   90.00
#
_symmetry.space_group_name_H-M   'P 1'
#
loop_
_entity.id
_entity.type
_entity.pdbx_description
1 polymer ?
#
loop_
_entity_poly.entity_id
_entity_poly.type
_entity_poly.pdbx_seq_one_letter_code
_entity_poly.pdbx_strand_id
1 'polypeptide(L)' 'MNAAPDSLLQVIHCNCSTACKTLRCSCRRYGLPCTTVCGPCQLEECDNPHNKFLPEESDDEDEQ' A
#
# COMPACT_ATOMS: atom_id res chain seq x y z
N MET A 1 -9.73 25.97 6.89
CA MET A 1 -9.22 24.71 6.32
C MET A 1 -10.38 24.07 5.58
N ASN A 2 -10.23 23.77 4.29
CA ASN A 2 -11.27 23.06 3.57
C ASN A 2 -11.08 21.56 3.82
N ALA A 3 -12.15 20.87 4.20
CA ALA A 3 -12.11 19.41 4.30
C ALA A 3 -11.77 18.81 2.92
N ALA A 4 -10.97 17.75 2.91
CA ALA A 4 -10.76 16.98 1.69
C ALA A 4 -12.11 16.44 1.18
N PRO A 5 -12.37 16.45 -0.14
CA PRO A 5 -13.61 15.92 -0.68
C PRO A 5 -13.74 14.42 -0.40
N ASP A 6 -14.96 13.95 -0.10
CA ASP A 6 -15.23 12.54 0.26
C ASP A 6 -14.74 11.53 -0.79
N SER A 7 -14.72 11.93 -2.06
CA SER A 7 -14.17 11.12 -3.15
C SER A 7 -12.67 10.85 -3.00
N LEU A 8 -11.93 11.73 -2.34
CA LEU A 8 -10.52 11.57 -2.01
C LEU A 8 -10.31 10.66 -0.79
N LEU A 9 -11.31 10.59 0.10
CA LEU A 9 -11.28 9.76 1.31
C LEU A 9 -11.54 8.28 1.01
N GLN A 10 -12.02 7.93 -0.19
CA GLN A 10 -12.18 6.54 -0.60
C GLN A 10 -10.80 5.90 -0.81
N VAL A 11 -10.36 5.14 0.18
CA VAL A 11 -9.12 4.38 0.12
C VAL A 11 -9.26 3.28 -0.94
N ILE A 12 -8.40 3.31 -1.95
CA ILE A 12 -8.28 2.21 -2.89
C ILE A 12 -7.60 1.05 -2.15
N HIS A 13 -8.37 0.00 -1.89
CA HIS A 13 -7.87 -1.27 -1.37
C HIS A 13 -8.25 -2.41 -2.31
N CYS A 14 -7.42 -3.45 -2.36
CA CYS A 14 -7.76 -4.68 -3.07
C CYS A 14 -8.38 -5.69 -2.10
N ASN A 15 -9.12 -6.66 -2.62
CA ASN A 15 -9.60 -7.83 -1.87
C ASN A 15 -8.89 -9.10 -2.33
N CYS A 16 -7.68 -8.97 -2.89
CA CYS A 16 -6.95 -10.10 -3.46
C CYS A 16 -6.62 -11.13 -2.38
N SER A 17 -6.88 -12.40 -2.68
CA SER A 17 -6.39 -13.55 -1.91
C SER A 17 -5.10 -14.16 -2.49
N THR A 18 -4.57 -13.55 -3.55
CA THR A 18 -3.35 -13.98 -4.26
C THR A 18 -2.36 -12.82 -4.28
N ALA A 19 -1.10 -13.10 -4.61
CA ALA A 19 0.05 -12.20 -4.54
C ALA A 19 0.03 -10.97 -5.49
N CYS A 20 -1.13 -10.46 -5.95
CA CYS A 20 -1.21 -9.21 -6.73
C CYS A 20 -0.31 -9.12 -7.99
N LYS A 21 -0.03 -10.26 -8.65
CA LYS A 21 0.81 -10.37 -9.86
C LYS A 21 0.27 -9.66 -11.11
N THR A 22 -1.02 -9.33 -11.14
CA THR A 22 -1.70 -8.81 -12.33
C THR A 22 -2.48 -7.54 -12.01
N LEU A 23 -2.91 -6.82 -13.05
CA LEU A 23 -3.74 -5.62 -12.93
C LEU A 23 -5.18 -5.89 -12.44
N ARG A 24 -5.50 -7.13 -12.04
CA ARG A 24 -6.72 -7.44 -11.27
C ARG A 24 -6.66 -6.85 -9.84
N CYS A 25 -5.45 -6.66 -9.30
CA CYS A 25 -5.28 -5.89 -8.07
C CYS A 25 -5.51 -4.41 -8.37
N SER A 26 -6.51 -3.80 -7.73
CA SER A 26 -6.81 -2.36 -7.83
C SER A 26 -5.62 -1.51 -7.40
N CYS A 27 -4.98 -1.83 -6.26
CA CYS A 27 -3.79 -1.12 -5.78
C CYS A 27 -2.70 -1.08 -6.86
N ARG A 28 -2.33 -2.24 -7.42
CA ARG A 28 -1.35 -2.34 -8.51
C ARG A 28 -1.79 -1.55 -9.74
N ARG A 29 -3.06 -1.67 -10.15
CA ARG A 29 -3.60 -0.95 -11.32
C ARG A 29 -3.48 0.56 -11.18
N TYR A 30 -3.66 1.07 -9.96
CA TYR A 30 -3.58 2.50 -9.66
C TYR A 30 -2.19 2.95 -9.16
N GLY A 31 -1.20 2.07 -9.16
CA GLY A 31 0.17 2.41 -8.75
C GLY A 31 0.35 2.61 -7.24
N LEU A 32 -0.55 2.04 -6.43
CA LEU A 32 -0.54 2.16 -4.98
C LEU A 32 0.00 0.89 -4.31
N PRO A 33 0.67 1.00 -3.15
CA PRO A 33 1.01 -0.16 -2.33
C PRO A 33 -0.25 -0.84 -1.81
N CYS A 34 -0.21 -2.16 -1.67
CA CYS A 34 -1.15 -2.91 -0.84
C CYS A 34 -0.78 -2.63 0.62
N THR A 35 -1.76 -2.21 1.42
CA THR A 35 -1.63 -1.89 2.85
C THR A 35 -2.47 -2.86 3.68
N THR A 36 -2.32 -2.86 5.00
CA THR A 36 -3.00 -3.81 5.92
C THR A 36 -4.54 -3.87 5.80
N VAL A 37 -5.18 -2.87 5.19
CA VAL A 37 -6.64 -2.87 4.90
C VAL A 37 -7.03 -3.68 3.65
N CYS A 38 -6.06 -4.13 2.86
CA CYS A 38 -6.31 -4.98 1.70
C CYS A 38 -6.67 -6.42 2.11
N GLY A 39 -7.11 -7.21 1.14
CA GLY A 39 -7.31 -8.65 1.30
C GLY A 39 -6.02 -9.40 1.68
N PRO A 40 -6.10 -10.73 1.89
CA PRO A 40 -5.02 -11.53 2.45
C PRO A 40 -3.77 -11.69 1.55
N CYS A 41 -3.66 -10.93 0.45
CA CYS A 41 -2.50 -10.92 -0.45
C CYS A 41 -1.16 -10.55 0.21
N GLN A 42 -1.19 -10.01 1.42
CA GLN A 42 0.00 -9.64 2.20
C GLN A 42 0.44 -10.68 3.23
N LEU A 43 -0.32 -11.77 3.43
CA LEU A 43 0.03 -12.79 4.42
C LEU A 43 1.22 -13.65 4.01
N GLU A 44 1.45 -13.81 2.72
CA GLU A 44 2.59 -14.54 2.16
C GLU A 44 3.62 -13.53 1.63
N GLU A 45 3.60 -13.29 0.33
CA GLU A 45 4.42 -12.29 -0.35
C GLU A 45 3.52 -11.59 -1.38
N CYS A 46 3.47 -10.26 -1.34
CA CYS A 46 2.66 -9.47 -2.26
C CYS A 46 3.54 -8.99 -3.42
N ASP A 47 3.40 -9.60 -4.60
CA ASP A 47 4.11 -9.20 -5.83
C ASP A 47 3.53 -7.93 -6.47
N ASN A 48 2.90 -7.06 -5.68
CA ASN A 48 2.60 -5.71 -6.13
C ASN A 48 3.94 -4.94 -6.18
N PRO A 49 4.43 -4.51 -7.37
CA PRO A 49 5.71 -3.82 -7.48
C PRO A 49 5.74 -2.46 -6.74
N HIS A 50 4.58 -1.96 -6.34
CA HIS A 50 4.42 -0.73 -5.56
C HIS A 50 4.52 -0.96 -4.05
N ASN A 51 4.57 -2.20 -3.57
CA ASN A 51 4.93 -2.54 -2.19
C ASN A 51 6.42 -2.32 -1.98
N LYS A 52 6.89 -1.07 -2.09
CA LYS A 52 8.21 -0.73 -1.59
C LYS A 52 8.11 -0.64 -0.08
N PHE A 53 8.89 -1.47 0.61
CA PHE A 53 9.24 -1.21 2.00
C PHE A 53 9.74 0.22 2.04
N LEU A 54 9.02 1.09 2.77
CA LEU A 54 9.62 2.36 3.16
C LEU A 54 10.90 1.97 3.90
N PRO A 55 12.08 2.50 3.51
CA PRO A 55 13.23 2.36 4.38
C PRO A 55 12.79 2.93 5.73
N GLU A 56 12.95 2.11 6.77
CA GLU A 56 12.83 2.60 8.14
C GLU A 56 13.68 3.87 8.19
N GLU A 57 13.06 5.01 8.48
CA GLU A 57 13.78 6.24 8.74
C GLU A 57 14.70 5.90 9.92
N SER A 58 15.99 5.69 9.64
CA SER A 58 16.95 5.50 10.71
C SER A 58 17.00 6.83 11.44
N ASP A 59 16.42 6.87 12.63
CA ASP A 59 16.75 7.85 13.64
C ASP A 59 18.22 7.61 14.03
N ASP A 60 19.15 8.00 13.14
CA ASP A 60 20.51 8.30 13.54
C ASP A 60 20.41 9.58 14.38
N GLU A 61 20.00 9.43 15.64
CA GLU A 61 20.21 10.44 16.65
C GLU A 61 21.72 10.69 16.71
N ASP A 62 22.15 11.86 16.23
CA ASP A 62 23.51 12.37 16.33
C ASP A 62 24.01 12.23 17.79
N GLU A 63 24.78 11.17 18.07
CA GLU A 63 25.50 11.00 19.33
C GLU A 63 26.78 11.86 19.34
N GLN A 64 26.66 12.98 20.05
CA GLN A 64 27.70 13.78 20.77
C GLN A 64 28.47 14.89 20.05
#